data_AF-A0AAD4H5W2-F1
#
_entry.id   AF-A0AAD4H5W2-F1
#
_cell.length_a   1.000
_cell.length_b   1.000
_cell.length_c   1.000
_cell.angle_alpha   90.00
_cell.angle_beta   90.00
_cell.angle_gamma   90.00
#
_symmetry.space_group_name_H-M   'P 1'
#
loop_
_entity.id
_entity.type
_entity.pdbx_description
1 polymer ?
#
loop_
_entity_poly.entity_id
_entity_poly.type
_entity_poly.pdbx_seq_one_letter_code
_entity_poly.pdbx_strand_id
1 'polypeptide(L)'
;MPGSNNTAALQQTQKVLGLYRKLLKIGKAMPTETRQALVLARVKGDFRANAAEKDPIEIEGMIQLAELQVDNLEIQRDHLTELAKNPNLIIPVDIHKNASPRVSRFMRGPPLSWERKAAQEAKDKVRQQQQQLSKADNPRHGSPGHVCKSGKH
;
A
#
# COMPACT_ATOMS: atom_id res chain seq x y z
N MET A 1 -41.64 -28.11 -36.60
CA MET A 1 -42.08 -26.80 -36.05
C MET A 1 -40.86 -25.94 -35.74
N PRO A 2 -40.44 -25.01 -36.63
CA PRO A 2 -39.20 -24.22 -36.47
C PRO A 2 -39.37 -22.80 -35.88
N GLY A 3 -40.50 -22.48 -35.24
CA GLY A 3 -40.84 -21.10 -34.82
C GLY A 3 -40.23 -20.58 -33.50
N SER A 4 -39.70 -21.45 -32.64
CA SER A 4 -39.35 -21.08 -31.25
C SER A 4 -38.01 -20.33 -31.10
N ASN A 5 -37.05 -20.55 -32.01
CA ASN A 5 -35.69 -20.01 -31.85
C ASN A 5 -35.60 -18.52 -32.21
N ASN A 6 -36.43 -18.05 -33.14
CA ASN A 6 -36.42 -16.65 -33.56
C ASN A 6 -36.98 -15.72 -32.49
N THR A 7 -38.00 -16.14 -31.73
CA THR A 7 -38.59 -15.30 -30.68
C THR A 7 -37.65 -15.10 -29.49
N ALA A 8 -36.91 -16.14 -29.09
CA ALA A 8 -35.94 -16.06 -28.01
C ALA A 8 -34.76 -15.14 -28.35
N ALA A 9 -34.22 -15.23 -29.57
CA ALA A 9 -33.13 -14.36 -30.03
C ALA A 9 -33.56 -12.88 -30.08
N LEU A 10 -34.80 -12.60 -30.49
CA LEU A 10 -35.36 -11.24 -30.49
C LEU A 10 -35.50 -10.68 -29.07
N GLN A 11 -35.99 -11.48 -28.13
CA GLN A 11 -36.09 -11.08 -26.72
C GLN A 11 -34.72 -10.78 -26.11
N GLN A 12 -33.72 -11.63 -26.37
CA GLN A 12 -32.34 -11.40 -25.93
C GLN A 12 -31.79 -10.09 -26.50
N THR A 13 -31.96 -9.84 -27.80
CA THR A 13 -31.51 -8.61 -28.45
C THR A 13 -32.14 -7.37 -27.81
N GLN A 14 -33.44 -7.41 -27.53
CA GLN A 14 -34.13 -6.31 -26.83
C GLN A 14 -33.57 -6.08 -25.43
N LYS A 15 -33.31 -7.16 -24.69
CA LYS A 15 -32.74 -7.12 -23.34
C LYS A 15 -31.33 -6.50 -23.34
N VAL A 16 -30.46 -6.96 -24.25
CA VAL A 16 -29.10 -6.44 -24.44
C VAL A 16 -29.12 -4.95 -24.76
N LEU A 17 -29.97 -4.52 -25.70
CA LEU A 17 -30.11 -3.09 -26.05
C LEU A 17 -30.65 -2.25 -24.90
N GLY A 18 -31.60 -2.80 -24.12
CA GLY A 18 -32.12 -2.17 -22.91
C GLY A 18 -31.01 -1.94 -21.87
N LEU A 19 -30.22 -2.97 -21.58
CA LEU A 19 -29.09 -2.91 -20.65
C LEU A 19 -28.03 -1.92 -21.12
N TYR A 20 -27.65 -1.97 -22.40
CA TYR A 20 -26.70 -1.02 -22.98
C TYR A 20 -27.13 0.43 -22.78
N ARG A 21 -28.40 0.75 -23.08
CA ARG A 21 -28.96 2.10 -22.88
C ARG A 21 -28.99 2.49 -21.41
N LYS A 22 -29.33 1.55 -20.51
CA LYS A 22 -29.36 1.80 -19.06
C LYS A 22 -27.96 2.12 -18.53
N LEU A 23 -26.96 1.31 -18.89
CA LEU A 23 -25.56 1.52 -18.53
C LEU A 23 -25.01 2.86 -19.06
N LEU A 24 -25.32 3.22 -20.32
CA LEU A 24 -24.93 4.53 -20.85
C LEU A 24 -25.60 5.69 -20.12
N LYS A 25 -26.88 5.53 -19.72
CA LYS A 25 -27.61 6.55 -18.96
C LYS A 25 -26.98 6.74 -17.57
N ILE A 26 -26.64 5.65 -16.87
CA ILE A 26 -25.97 5.70 -15.57
C ILE A 26 -24.58 6.33 -15.71
N GLY A 27 -23.81 5.92 -16.72
CA GLY A 27 -22.48 6.48 -17.00
C GLY A 27 -22.51 8.00 -17.22
N LYS A 28 -23.50 8.52 -17.94
CA LYS A 28 -23.69 9.98 -18.11
C LYS A 28 -24.10 10.70 -16.82
N ALA A 29 -24.73 10.00 -15.88
CA ALA A 29 -25.17 10.55 -14.61
C ALA A 29 -24.07 10.51 -13.53
N MET A 30 -22.87 10.04 -13.84
CA MET A 30 -21.74 10.04 -12.90
C MET A 30 -21.32 11.48 -12.55
N PRO A 31 -20.90 11.76 -11.29
CA PRO A 31 -20.71 13.12 -10.80
C PRO A 31 -19.49 13.85 -11.35
N THR A 32 -18.55 13.16 -11.99
CA THR A 32 -17.31 13.77 -12.53
C THR A 32 -17.10 13.35 -13.98
N GLU A 33 -16.62 14.27 -14.81
CA GLU A 33 -16.38 14.02 -16.25
C GLU A 33 -15.44 12.84 -16.50
N THR A 34 -14.37 12.71 -15.70
CA THR A 34 -13.43 11.60 -15.81
C THR A 34 -14.12 10.24 -15.61
N ARG A 35 -15.03 10.14 -14.64
CA ARG A 35 -15.80 8.91 -14.37
C ARG A 35 -16.83 8.67 -15.46
N GLN A 36 -17.50 9.72 -15.95
CA GLN A 36 -18.41 9.60 -17.09
C GLN A 36 -17.67 9.02 -18.30
N ALA A 37 -16.52 9.60 -18.67
CA ALA A 37 -15.72 9.14 -19.80
C ALA A 37 -15.26 7.68 -19.63
N LEU A 38 -14.76 7.33 -18.43
CA LEU A 38 -14.31 5.97 -18.13
C LEU A 38 -15.44 4.94 -18.27
N VAL A 39 -16.59 5.18 -17.62
CA VAL A 39 -17.72 4.26 -17.65
C VAL A 39 -18.27 4.14 -19.07
N LEU A 40 -18.44 5.25 -19.79
CA LEU A 40 -18.93 5.25 -21.16
C LEU A 40 -17.98 4.51 -22.12
N ALA A 41 -16.67 4.71 -21.98
CA ALA A 41 -15.68 4.02 -22.79
C ALA A 41 -15.68 2.52 -22.50
N ARG A 42 -15.76 2.12 -21.23
CA ARG A 42 -15.80 0.72 -20.81
C ARG A 42 -17.04 0.01 -21.34
N VAL A 43 -18.23 0.58 -21.12
CA VAL A 43 -19.50 0.01 -21.59
C VAL A 43 -19.50 -0.14 -23.11
N LYS A 44 -19.04 0.87 -23.86
CA LYS A 44 -18.92 0.78 -25.32
C LYS A 44 -17.91 -0.29 -25.74
N GLY A 45 -16.78 -0.39 -25.03
CA GLY A 45 -15.73 -1.38 -25.29
C GLY A 45 -16.25 -2.80 -25.10
N ASP A 46 -16.87 -3.08 -23.96
CA ASP A 46 -17.34 -4.42 -23.60
C ASP A 46 -18.45 -4.91 -24.54
N PHE A 47 -19.42 -4.05 -24.91
CA PHE A 47 -20.48 -4.43 -25.85
C PHE A 47 -19.96 -4.61 -27.28
N ARG A 48 -18.93 -3.85 -27.69
CA ARG A 48 -18.31 -4.03 -29.00
C ARG A 48 -17.45 -5.29 -29.06
N ALA A 49 -16.72 -5.60 -27.99
CA ALA A 49 -15.89 -6.79 -27.91
C ALA A 49 -16.71 -8.07 -28.04
N ASN A 50 -17.93 -8.08 -27.48
CA ASN A 50 -18.80 -9.25 -27.46
C ASN A 50 -19.88 -9.25 -28.56
N ALA A 51 -19.83 -8.32 -29.52
CA ALA A 51 -20.87 -8.17 -30.55
C ALA A 51 -20.97 -9.38 -31.51
N ALA A 52 -19.90 -10.17 -31.63
CA ALA A 52 -19.83 -11.32 -32.50
C ALA A 52 -20.12 -12.66 -31.79
N GLU A 53 -20.43 -12.63 -30.48
CA GLU A 53 -20.74 -13.84 -29.71
C GLU A 53 -22.05 -14.47 -30.20
N LYS A 54 -22.05 -15.80 -30.28
CA LYS A 54 -23.18 -16.59 -30.81
C LYS A 54 -23.63 -17.69 -29.88
N ASP A 55 -22.79 -18.07 -28.91
CA ASP A 55 -23.17 -19.09 -27.93
C ASP A 55 -24.27 -18.53 -27.02
N PRO A 56 -25.48 -19.13 -27.02
CA PRO A 56 -26.58 -18.69 -26.17
C PRO A 56 -26.24 -18.67 -24.68
N ILE A 57 -25.39 -19.61 -24.22
CA ILE A 57 -25.01 -19.72 -22.80
C ILE A 57 -24.10 -18.55 -22.40
N GLU A 58 -23.10 -18.24 -23.24
CA GLU A 58 -22.22 -17.10 -23.01
C GLU A 58 -22.99 -15.77 -23.09
N ILE A 59 -23.91 -15.63 -24.05
CA ILE A 59 -24.79 -14.46 -24.16
C ILE A 59 -25.61 -14.27 -22.89
N GLU A 60 -26.20 -15.35 -22.35
CA GLU A 60 -26.97 -15.28 -21.12
C GLU A 60 -26.09 -14.89 -19.91
N GLY A 61 -24.91 -15.49 -19.78
CA GLY A 61 -23.94 -15.13 -18.75
C GLY A 61 -23.52 -13.65 -18.82
N MET A 62 -23.30 -13.12 -20.03
CA MET A 62 -22.98 -11.70 -20.23
C MET A 62 -24.14 -10.78 -19.91
N ILE A 63 -25.38 -11.18 -20.20
CA ILE A 63 -26.58 -10.44 -19.82
C ILE A 63 -26.67 -10.35 -18.29
N GLN A 64 -26.48 -11.45 -17.57
CA GLN A 64 -26.50 -11.47 -16.10
C GLN A 64 -25.38 -10.61 -15.52
N LEU A 65 -24.18 -10.65 -16.11
CA LEU A 65 -23.08 -9.79 -15.72
C LEU A 65 -23.41 -8.30 -15.92
N ALA A 66 -24.04 -7.96 -17.04
CA ALA A 66 -24.47 -6.59 -17.32
C ALA A 66 -25.57 -6.09 -16.37
N GLU A 67 -26.49 -6.97 -15.94
CA GLU A 67 -27.47 -6.67 -14.88
C GLU A 67 -26.78 -6.35 -13.55
N LEU A 68 -25.82 -7.18 -13.14
CA LEU A 68 -25.02 -6.92 -11.94
C LEU A 68 -24.20 -5.62 -12.04
N GLN A 69 -23.68 -5.31 -13.22
CA GLN A 69 -22.98 -4.04 -13.45
C GLN A 69 -23.91 -2.82 -13.33
N VAL A 70 -25.16 -2.94 -13.79
CA VAL A 70 -26.17 -1.90 -13.63
C VAL A 70 -26.38 -1.59 -12.14
N ASP A 71 -26.62 -2.60 -11.32
CA ASP A 71 -26.90 -2.42 -9.89
C ASP A 71 -25.70 -1.80 -9.18
N ASN A 72 -24.50 -2.30 -9.46
CA ASN A 72 -23.26 -1.77 -8.89
C ASN A 72 -23.03 -0.30 -9.27
N LEU A 73 -23.26 0.06 -10.54
CA LEU A 73 -23.06 1.43 -11.00
C LEU A 73 -24.13 2.39 -10.46
N GLU A 74 -25.36 1.92 -10.23
CA GLU A 74 -26.40 2.73 -9.58
C GLU A 74 -26.01 3.07 -8.14
N ILE A 75 -25.57 2.07 -7.36
CA ILE A 75 -25.08 2.27 -5.99
C ILE A 75 -23.88 3.22 -5.97
N GLN A 76 -22.89 2.99 -6.84
CA GLN A 76 -21.70 3.84 -6.90
C GLN A 76 -22.03 5.27 -7.30
N ARG A 77 -22.92 5.46 -8.29
CA ARG A 77 -23.37 6.79 -8.70
C ARG A 77 -23.97 7.52 -7.50
N ASP A 78 -24.88 6.90 -6.77
CA ASP A 78 -25.57 7.53 -5.66
C ASP A 78 -24.62 7.88 -4.53
N HIS A 79 -23.75 6.94 -4.15
CA HIS A 79 -22.73 7.16 -3.13
C HIS A 79 -21.74 8.28 -3.50
N LEU A 80 -21.21 8.27 -4.73
CA LEU A 80 -20.28 9.30 -5.18
C LEU A 80 -20.96 10.67 -5.31
N THR A 81 -22.25 10.69 -5.68
CA THR A 81 -23.03 11.93 -5.74
C THR A 81 -23.27 12.49 -4.34
N GLU A 82 -23.52 11.63 -3.35
CA GLU A 82 -23.63 12.03 -1.95
C GLU A 82 -22.31 12.59 -1.41
N LEU A 83 -21.18 11.92 -1.66
CA LEU A 83 -19.86 12.41 -1.29
C LEU A 83 -19.51 13.76 -1.95
N ALA A 84 -19.93 13.96 -3.21
CA ALA A 84 -19.73 15.22 -3.91
C ALA A 84 -20.52 16.38 -3.27
N LYS A 85 -21.68 16.10 -2.67
CA LYS A 85 -22.49 17.09 -1.95
C LYS A 85 -21.98 17.35 -0.52
N ASN A 86 -21.46 16.32 0.13
CA ASN A 86 -21.08 16.35 1.55
C ASN A 86 -19.57 16.03 1.70
N PRO A 87 -18.67 17.02 1.48
CA PRO A 87 -17.23 16.80 1.55
C PRO A 87 -16.75 16.39 2.95
N ASN A 88 -17.53 16.68 4.00
CA ASN A 88 -17.24 16.28 5.38
C ASN A 88 -17.34 14.76 5.62
N LEU A 89 -17.93 14.00 4.69
CA LEU A 89 -17.92 12.53 4.72
C LEU A 89 -16.57 11.95 4.28
N ILE A 90 -15.71 12.76 3.65
CA ILE A 90 -14.35 12.35 3.30
C ILE A 90 -13.49 12.55 4.55
N ILE A 91 -13.26 11.47 5.31
CA ILE A 91 -12.26 11.49 6.39
C ILE A 91 -10.89 11.64 5.70
N PRO A 92 -10.19 12.78 5.88
CA PRO A 92 -8.85 12.91 5.35
C PRO A 92 -7.94 12.02 6.19
N VAL A 93 -7.65 10.82 5.67
CA VAL A 93 -6.59 9.98 6.21
C VAL A 93 -5.29 10.58 5.70
N ASP A 94 -4.66 11.41 6.53
CA ASP A 94 -3.30 11.85 6.26
C ASP A 94 -2.35 10.66 6.41
N ILE A 95 -2.08 9.99 5.30
CA ILE A 95 -1.14 8.85 5.21
C ILE A 95 0.26 9.28 5.70
N HIS A 96 0.56 10.57 5.64
CA HIS A 96 1.86 11.13 6.02
C HIS A 96 1.95 11.67 7.44
N LYS A 97 0.86 11.73 8.24
CA LYS A 97 0.92 12.24 9.62
C LYS A 97 1.86 11.43 10.53
N ASN A 98 2.00 10.13 10.25
CA ASN A 98 2.81 9.20 11.07
C ASN A 98 4.06 8.70 10.34
N ALA A 99 4.29 9.14 9.10
CA ALA A 99 5.47 8.75 8.34
C ALA A 99 6.67 9.57 8.82
N SER A 100 7.29 9.14 9.92
CA SER A 100 8.67 9.57 10.20
C SER A 100 9.51 9.23 8.96
N PRO A 101 10.24 10.20 8.37
CA PRO A 101 11.07 9.91 7.22
C PRO A 101 12.14 8.91 7.68
N ARG A 102 11.96 7.63 7.33
CA ARG A 102 13.04 6.64 7.39
C ARG A 102 14.04 7.01 6.31
N VAL A 103 14.88 8.00 6.62
CA VAL A 103 16.03 8.32 5.78
C VAL A 103 16.93 7.09 5.81
N SER A 104 16.91 6.34 4.71
CA SER A 104 17.74 5.17 4.51
C SER A 104 19.18 5.51 4.88
N ARG A 105 19.86 4.62 5.60
CA ARG A 105 21.27 4.78 5.98
C ARG A 105 22.16 5.00 4.73
N PHE A 106 21.71 4.51 3.58
CA PHE A 106 22.35 4.71 2.28
C PHE A 106 22.24 6.16 1.76
N MET A 107 21.11 6.82 2.00
CA MET A 107 20.85 8.22 1.56
C MET A 107 21.47 9.27 2.48
N ARG A 108 21.92 8.88 3.69
CA ARG A 108 22.59 9.77 4.64
C ARG A 108 24.00 10.19 4.22
N GLY A 109 24.55 9.54 3.20
CA GLY A 109 25.93 9.74 2.77
C GLY A 109 26.93 9.31 3.84
N PRO A 110 28.24 9.34 3.52
CA PRO A 110 29.27 9.13 4.53
C PRO A 110 29.23 10.26 5.58
N PRO A 111 29.45 9.96 6.87
CA PRO A 111 29.49 10.99 7.92
C PRO A 111 30.56 12.03 7.62
N LEU A 112 30.29 13.28 7.97
CA LEU A 112 31.21 14.39 7.73
C LEU A 112 32.54 14.12 8.45
N SER A 113 33.65 14.61 7.90
CA SER A 113 35.00 14.32 8.42
C SER A 113 35.19 14.76 9.88
N TRP A 114 34.50 15.82 10.30
CA TRP A 114 34.53 16.33 11.67
C TRP A 114 33.77 15.42 12.66
N GLU A 115 32.67 14.78 12.24
CA GLU A 115 31.93 13.81 13.06
C GLU A 115 32.79 12.58 13.36
N ARG A 116 33.54 12.11 12.35
CA ARG A 116 34.51 11.02 12.53
C ARG A 116 35.61 11.39 13.50
N LYS A 117 36.12 12.63 13.41
CA LYS A 117 37.17 13.13 14.32
C LYS A 117 36.66 13.21 15.76
N ALA A 118 35.45 13.74 15.97
CA ALA A 118 34.82 13.81 17.29
C ALA A 118 34.56 12.41 17.90
N ALA A 119 34.11 11.45 17.09
CA ALA A 119 33.91 10.08 17.54
C ALA A 119 35.23 9.37 17.90
N GLN A 120 36.31 9.66 17.18
CA GLN A 120 37.64 9.13 17.49
C GLN A 120 38.16 9.73 18.80
N GLU A 121 38.04 11.04 18.98
CA GLU A 121 38.46 11.74 20.20
C GLU A 121 37.67 11.25 21.42
N ALA A 122 36.38 10.96 21.27
CA ALA A 122 35.56 10.38 22.34
C ALA A 122 36.05 8.98 22.73
N LYS A 123 36.39 8.12 21.76
CA LYS A 123 36.96 6.79 22.03
C LYS A 123 38.32 6.88 22.70
N ASP A 124 39.16 7.81 22.27
CA ASP A 124 40.48 8.02 22.84
C ASP A 124 40.40 8.53 24.28
N LYS A 125 39.46 9.44 24.58
CA LYS A 125 39.17 9.88 25.96
C LYS A 125 38.72 8.73 26.86
N VAL A 126 37.81 7.88 26.39
CA VAL A 126 37.36 6.69 27.15
C VAL A 126 38.52 5.74 27.43
N ARG A 127 39.40 5.51 26.43
CA ARG A 127 40.57 4.65 26.58
C ARG A 127 41.61 5.23 27.55
N GLN A 128 41.83 6.55 27.53
CA GLN A 128 42.69 7.23 28.49
C GLN A 128 42.13 7.14 29.92
N GLN A 129 40.82 7.27 30.08
CA GLN A 129 40.16 7.11 31.39
C GLN A 129 40.33 5.69 31.94
N GLN A 130 40.17 4.66 31.11
CA GLN A 130 40.43 3.27 31.49
C GLN A 130 41.89 3.01 31.87
N GLN A 131 42.86 3.64 31.19
CA GLN A 131 44.28 3.51 31.53
C GLN A 131 44.69 4.25 32.80
N GLN A 132 43.99 5.34 33.16
CA GLN A 132 44.22 6.02 34.43
C GLN A 132 43.66 5.22 35.61
N LEU A 133 42.50 4.60 35.43
CA LEU A 133 41.91 3.69 36.42
C LEU A 133 42.82 2.48 36.69
N SER A 134 43.42 1.88 35.66
CA SER A 134 44.33 0.72 35.85
C SER A 134 45.71 1.05 36.43
N LYS A 135 46.14 2.32 36.40
CA LYS A 135 47.40 2.77 37.04
C LYS A 135 47.25 3.09 38.54
N ALA A 136 46.03 3.27 39.03
CA ALA A 136 45.78 3.58 40.44
C ALA A 136 45.84 2.34 41.37
N ASP A 137 45.76 1.12 40.81
CA ASP A 137 45.64 -0.13 41.59
C ASP A 137 46.96 -0.91 41.78
N ASN A 138 48.12 -0.24 41.77
CA ASN A 138 49.42 -0.93 41.95
C ASN A 138 50.22 -0.47 43.18
N PRO A 139 49.88 -0.95 44.40
CA PRO A 139 50.73 -0.76 45.58
C PRO A 139 51.95 -1.70 45.50
N ARG A 140 53.15 -1.10 45.52
CA ARG A 140 54.45 -1.79 45.66
C ARG A 140 54.50 -2.56 46.99
N HIS A 141 54.47 -3.89 46.96
CA HIS A 141 54.82 -4.73 48.10
C HIS A 141 56.34 -4.93 48.18
N GLY A 142 56.97 -4.42 49.23
CA GLY A 142 58.28 -4.84 49.72
C GLY A 142 58.14 -6.00 50.71
N SER A 143 58.95 -7.05 50.51
CA SER A 143 59.29 -8.15 51.45
C SER A 143 59.86 -7.64 52.79
N PRO A 144 60.13 -8.46 53.86
CA PRO A 144 60.22 -9.93 53.93
C PRO A 144 59.60 -10.61 55.19
N GLY A 145 59.12 -11.85 55.04
CA GLY A 145 58.60 -12.67 56.16
C GLY A 145 59.45 -13.91 56.45
N HIS A 146 60.20 -13.84 57.54
CA HIS A 146 60.72 -14.87 58.45
C HIS A 146 61.09 -16.30 58.00
N VAL A 147 62.35 -16.63 58.34
CA VAL A 147 63.04 -17.93 58.34
C VAL A 147 62.61 -18.79 59.54
N CYS A 148 62.40 -20.09 59.32
CA CYS A 148 62.34 -21.14 60.35
C CYS A 148 63.34 -22.28 60.04
N LYS A 149 63.77 -22.99 61.11
CA LYS A 149 64.75 -24.10 61.25
C LYS A 149 66.13 -23.60 61.71
N SER A 150 66.81 -24.16 62.71
CA SER A 150 66.63 -25.38 63.53
C SER A 150 67.65 -25.32 64.68
N GLY A 151 67.34 -25.86 65.86
CA GLY A 151 68.24 -25.87 67.03
C GLY A 151 69.37 -26.91 66.99
N LYS A 152 70.25 -26.83 67.99
CA LYS A 152 70.89 -27.96 68.72
C LYS A 152 71.92 -27.43 69.74
N HIS A 153 71.77 -27.87 70.99
CA HIS A 153 72.87 -28.32 71.84
C HIS A 153 72.43 -29.67 72.43
#